data_AF-A0A1X7VP96-F1
#
_entry.id   AF-A0A1X7VP96-F1
#
_cell.length_a   1.000
_cell.length_b   1.000
_cell.length_c   1.000
_cell.angle_alpha   90.00
_cell.angle_beta   90.00
_cell.angle_gamma   90.00
#
_symmetry.space_group_name_H-M   'P 1'
#
loop_
_entity.id
_entity.type
_entity.pdbx_description
1 polymer ?
#
loop_
_entity_poly.entity_id
_entity_poly.type
_entity_poly.pdbx_seq_one_letter_code
_entity_poly.pdbx_strand_id
1 'polypeptide(L)' 'MDESMMLRNMKQYALVYNQLSEECFKGCVSRLSQRNLSDQELECVDSCAEKLLKANYRLNLKAAEMGPTNKMM' A
#
# COMPACT_ATOMS: atom_id res chain seq x y z
N MET A 1 8.10 -6.70 -24.64
CA MET A 1 7.75 -6.70 -23.20
C MET A 1 6.96 -7.97 -22.95
N ASP A 2 7.38 -8.79 -21.99
CA ASP A 2 6.72 -10.06 -21.69
C ASP A 2 5.39 -9.80 -20.98
N GLU A 3 4.28 -10.23 -21.58
CA GLU A 3 2.91 -10.10 -21.05
C GLU A 3 2.80 -10.66 -19.62
N SER A 4 3.57 -11.71 -19.32
CA SER A 4 3.62 -12.33 -18.00
C SER A 4 4.15 -11.36 -16.92
N MET A 5 5.12 -10.51 -17.27
CA MET A 5 5.70 -9.52 -16.37
C MET A 5 4.73 -8.35 -16.12
N MET A 6 4.03 -7.90 -17.16
CA MET A 6 3.01 -6.87 -17.03
C MET A 6 1.86 -7.32 -16.12
N LEU A 7 1.37 -8.55 -16.29
CA LEU A 7 0.34 -9.14 -15.43
C LEU A 7 0.78 -9.25 -13.97
N ARG A 8 2.03 -9.67 -13.72
CA ARG A 8 2.59 -9.72 -12.36
C ARG A 8 2.65 -8.33 -11.72
N ASN A 9 3.12 -7.33 -12.45
CA ASN A 9 3.21 -5.94 -11.97
C ASN A 9 1.83 -5.37 -11.65
N MET A 10 0.84 -5.61 -12.52
CA MET A 10 -0.55 -5.20 -12.29
C MET A 10 -1.15 -5.84 -11.04
N LYS A 11 -0.92 -7.15 -10.85
CA LYS A 11 -1.37 -7.87 -9.65
C LYS A 11 -0.72 -7.29 -8.39
N GLN A 12 0.59 -7.04 -8.43
CA GLN A 12 1.30 -6.46 -7.30
C GLN A 12 0.80 -5.05 -6.98
N TYR A 13 0.57 -4.22 -7.99
CA TYR A 13 -0.01 -2.89 -7.82
C TYR A 13 -1.38 -2.96 -7.14
N ALA A 14 -2.28 -3.83 -7.62
CA ALA A 14 -3.61 -3.97 -7.05
C ALA A 14 -3.58 -4.42 -5.58
N LEU A 15 -2.66 -5.33 -5.22
CA LEU A 15 -2.48 -5.77 -3.83
C LEU A 15 -2.03 -4.61 -2.92
N VAL A 16 -1.01 -3.85 -3.34
CA VAL A 16 -0.52 -2.71 -2.57
C VAL A 16 -1.60 -1.62 -2.46
N TYR A 17 -2.34 -1.36 -3.54
CA TYR A 17 -3.45 -0.40 -3.55
C TYR A 17 -4.54 -0.79 -2.55
N ASN A 18 -5.03 -2.04 -2.60
CA ASN A 18 -6.08 -2.51 -1.71
C ASN A 18 -5.66 -2.42 -0.23
N GLN A 19 -4.43 -2.85 0.08
CA GLN A 19 -3.90 -2.77 1.44
C GLN A 19 -3.78 -1.31 1.90
N LEU A 20 -3.25 -0.42 1.05
CA LEU A 20 -3.14 1.00 1.36
C LEU A 20 -4.52 1.62 1.61
N SER A 21 -5.50 1.32 0.76
CA SER A 21 -6.88 1.81 0.92
C SER A 21 -7.51 1.36 2.23
N GLU A 22 -7.36 0.08 2.60
CA GLU A 22 -7.91 -0.47 3.84
C GLU A 22 -7.28 0.18 5.08
N GLU A 23 -5.95 0.25 5.12
CA GLU A 23 -5.20 0.81 6.26
C GLU A 23 -5.49 2.30 6.45
N CYS A 24 -5.47 3.09 5.38
CA CYS A 24 -5.77 4.52 5.48
C CYS A 24 -7.23 4.80 5.79
N PHE A 25 -8.17 3.99 5.28
CA PHE A 25 -9.57 4.14 5.66
C PHE A 25 -9.76 3.91 7.16
N LYS A 26 -9.24 2.79 7.70
CA LYS A 26 -9.33 2.47 9.13
C LYS A 26 -8.63 3.50 10.01
N GLY A 27 -7.50 4.04 9.57
CA GLY A 27 -6.68 4.97 10.34
C GLY A 27 -7.15 6.43 10.32
N CYS A 28 -7.78 6.86 9.23
CA CYS A 28 -8.12 8.28 9.02
C CYS A 28 -9.62 8.56 9.04
N VAL A 29 -10.46 7.65 8.53
CA VAL A 29 -11.90 7.91 8.41
C VAL A 29 -12.61 7.46 9.68
N SER A 30 -13.03 8.44 10.48
CA SER A 30 -13.66 8.20 11.78
C SER A 30 -15.07 8.75 11.86
N ARG A 31 -15.41 9.75 11.03
CA ARG A 31 -16.75 10.34 10.98
C ARG A 31 -17.55 9.80 9.81
N LEU A 32 -18.45 8.88 10.09
CA LEU A 32 -19.38 8.30 9.10
C LEU A 32 -20.74 9.02 9.07
N SER A 33 -20.79 10.29 9.50
CA SER A 33 -22.01 11.10 9.51
C SER A 33 -22.26 11.85 8.19
N GLN A 34 -21.25 11.93 7.32
CA GLN A 34 -21.33 12.60 6.03
C GLN A 34 -20.74 11.71 4.93
N ARG A 35 -21.18 11.92 3.69
CA ARG A 35 -20.70 11.15 2.53
C ARG A 35 -19.29 11.54 2.10
N ASN A 36 -18.91 12.79 2.32
CA ASN A 36 -17.61 13.33 1.92
C ASN A 36 -16.69 13.36 3.12
N LEU A 37 -15.39 13.17 2.87
CA LEU A 37 -14.35 13.36 3.87
C LEU A 37 -14.28 14.82 4.29
N SER A 38 -14.02 15.05 5.57
CA SER A 38 -13.63 16.36 6.08
C SER A 38 -12.19 16.71 5.66
N ASP A 39 -11.84 18.00 5.69
CA ASP A 39 -10.47 18.45 5.34
C ASP A 39 -9.38 17.76 6.17
N GLN A 40 -9.68 17.49 7.45
CA GLN A 40 -8.80 16.75 8.36
C GLN A 40 -8.60 15.29 7.93
N GLU A 41 -9.66 14.63 7.47
CA GLU A 41 -9.59 13.24 6.99
C GLU A 41 -8.88 13.17 5.64
N LEU A 42 -9.07 14.16 4.77
CA LEU A 42 -8.33 14.29 3.51
C LEU A 42 -6.83 14.43 3.76
N GLU A 43 -6.41 15.38 4.60
CA GLU A 43 -5.00 15.58 4.95
C GLU A 43 -4.39 14.32 5.59
N CYS A 44 -5.16 13.63 6.45
CA CYS A 44 -4.73 12.37 7.05
C CYS A 44 -4.50 11.28 5.99
N VAL A 45 -5.44 11.09 5.06
CA VAL A 45 -5.34 10.06 4.01
C VAL A 45 -4.13 10.31 3.11
N ASP A 46 -3.87 11.57 2.73
CA ASP A 46 -2.68 11.93 1.93
C ASP A 46 -1.38 11.58 2.68
N SER A 47 -1.28 11.98 3.96
CA SER A 47 -0.12 11.66 4.79
C SER A 47 0.04 10.15 5.00
N CYS A 48 -1.06 9.43 5.19
CA CYS A 48 -1.10 7.98 5.37
C CYS A 48 -0.58 7.26 4.12
N ALA A 49 -1.09 7.62 2.95
CA ALA A 49 -0.68 7.03 1.68
C ALA A 49 0.83 7.23 1.43
N GLU A 50 1.35 8.45 1.64
CA GLU A 50 2.77 8.75 1.48
C GLU A 50 3.64 7.90 2.41
N LYS A 51 3.25 7.77 3.69
CA LYS A 51 3.97 6.97 4.69
C LYS A 51 3.97 5.48 4.30
N LEU A 52 2.82 4.93 3.93
CA LEU A 52 2.69 3.52 3.57
C LEU A 52 3.46 3.18 2.29
N LEU A 53 3.41 4.03 1.26
CA LEU A 53 4.18 3.83 0.03
C LEU A 53 5.70 3.87 0.31
N LYS A 54 6.17 4.84 1.10
CA LYS A 54 7.58 4.91 1.51
C LYS A 54 8.01 3.68 2.32
N ALA A 55 7.15 3.22 3.24
CA ALA A 55 7.42 2.01 4.02
C ALA A 55 7.47 0.77 3.13
N ASN A 56 6.49 0.59 2.25
CA ASN A 56 6.41 -0.52 1.30
C ASN A 56 7.66 -0.57 0.41
N TYR A 57 8.10 0.58 -0.13
CA TYR A 57 9.33 0.67 -0.91
C TYR A 57 10.57 0.25 -0.10
N ARG A 58 10.74 0.79 1.10
CA ARG A 58 11.87 0.44 1.98
C ARG A 58 11.90 -1.03 2.35
N LEU A 59 10.74 -1.64 2.63
CA LEU A 59 10.63 -3.05 2.95
C LEU A 59 10.96 -3.94 1.75
N ASN A 60 10.48 -3.58 0.56
CA ASN A 60 10.80 -4.31 -0.67
C ASN A 60 12.31 -4.27 -1.00
N LEU A 61 12.96 -3.11 -0.81
CA LEU A 61 14.42 -3.01 -0.96
C LEU A 61 15.15 -3.95 0.02
N LYS A 62 14.79 -3.91 1.30
CA LYS A 62 15.38 -4.80 2.31
C LYS A 62 15.10 -6.28 2.03
N ALA A 63 13.90 -6.62 1.56
CA ALA A 63 13.56 -7.99 1.19
C ALA A 63 14.42 -8.48 0.01
N ALA A 64 14.70 -7.62 -0.97
CA ALA A 64 15.60 -7.94 -2.07
C ALA A 64 17.05 -8.16 -1.61
N GLU A 65 17.53 -7.40 -0.61
CA GLU A 65 18.86 -7.58 -0.01
C GLU A 65 19.01 -8.91 0.74
N MET A 66 17.94 -9.35 1.43
CA MET A 66 17.97 -10.59 2.22
C MET A 66 17.89 -11.86 1.36
N GLY A 67 17.56 -11.74 0.07
CA GLY A 67 17.31 -12.87 -0.82
C GLY A 67 16.06 -13.67 -0.44
N PRO A 68 15.61 -14.62 -1.28
CA PRO A 68 14.47 -15.45 -0.95
C PRO A 68 14.77 -16.31 0.26
N THR A 69 14.00 -16.14 1.34
CA THR A 69 13.91 -17.06 2.47
C THR A 69 13.25 -18.37 2.03
N ASN A 70 13.91 -19.10 1.13
CA ASN A 70 13.63 -20.49 0.82
C ASN A 70 14.91 -21.31 0.99
N LYS A 71 15.40 -21.35 2.23
CA LYS A 71 16.31 -22.37 2.75
C LYS A 71 15.73 -22.84 4.08
N MET A 72 14.61 -23.56 4.02
CA MET A 72 14.10 -24.44 5.10
C MET A 72 12.87 -25.22 4.61
N MET A 73 13.03 -25.94 3.50
CA MET A 73 12.40 -27.24 3.24
C MET A 73 13.39 -28.09 2.44
#